data_AF-A0A955PVL0-F1
#
_entry.id   AF-A0A955PVL0-F1
#
_cell.length_a   1.000
_cell.length_b   1.000
_cell.length_c   1.000
_cell.angle_alpha   90.00
_cell.angle_beta   90.00
_cell.angle_gamma   90.00
#
_symmetry.space_group_name_H-M   'P 1'
#
loop_
_entity.id
_entity.type
_entity.pdbx_description
1 polymer ?
#
loop_
_entity_poly.entity_id
_entity_poly.type
_entity_poly.pdbx_seq_one_letter_code
_entity_poly.pdbx_strand_id
1 'polypeptide(L)'
;MTHKILMLFFLAGILLGVPNFLLAGEVTKEQVSEWKMETQGWSIQDHIAAAYSDEEEVQSLEDRIQHLDKRIRKLEEKPYFDPKGFTRSSLKLLSSTLEEQEKLLNEKIAWHFQQADQAKLTE
;
A
#
# COMPACT_ATOMS: atom_id res chain seq x y z
N MET A 1 -27.60 11.15 11.51
CA MET A 1 -26.87 11.53 12.74
C MET A 1 -25.97 10.36 13.12
N THR A 2 -24.70 10.30 12.66
CA THR A 2 -23.63 9.39 13.18
C THR A 2 -22.30 9.52 12.41
N HIS A 3 -21.89 10.71 11.95
CA HIS A 3 -20.59 10.87 11.23
C HIS A 3 -19.67 11.93 11.84
N LYS A 4 -19.69 12.11 13.18
CA LYS A 4 -18.88 13.15 13.86
C LYS A 4 -17.87 12.63 14.89
N ILE A 5 -17.49 11.36 14.84
CA ILE A 5 -16.48 10.80 15.76
C ILE A 5 -15.39 10.08 14.95
N LEU A 6 -14.62 10.83 14.16
CA LEU A 6 -13.35 10.33 13.63
C LEU A 6 -12.38 11.47 13.26
N MET A 7 -12.37 12.55 14.04
CA MET A 7 -11.55 13.73 13.72
C MET A 7 -10.81 14.30 14.94
N LEU A 8 -10.37 13.44 15.85
CA LEU A 8 -9.65 13.85 17.07
C LEU A 8 -8.40 12.99 17.37
N PHE A 9 -7.72 12.50 16.34
CA PHE A 9 -6.34 11.99 16.47
C PHE A 9 -5.33 12.66 15.52
N PHE A 10 -5.68 13.84 14.99
CA PHE A 10 -4.89 14.52 13.96
C PHE A 10 -3.75 15.42 14.47
N LEU A 11 -3.54 15.55 15.78
CA LEU A 11 -2.65 16.60 16.32
C LEU A 11 -1.50 16.11 17.23
N ALA A 12 -1.17 14.81 17.20
CA ALA A 12 -0.04 14.26 17.96
C ALA A 12 1.14 13.79 17.09
N GLY A 13 1.10 14.01 15.76
CA GLY A 13 2.10 13.46 14.83
C GLY A 13 3.43 14.23 14.74
N ILE A 14 3.47 15.50 15.16
CA ILE A 14 4.60 16.39 14.86
C ILE A 14 5.78 16.23 15.85
N LEU A 15 5.58 15.62 17.02
CA LEU A 15 6.61 15.54 18.07
C LEU A 15 7.48 14.26 18.05
N LEU A 16 7.20 13.28 17.20
CA LEU A 16 7.88 11.97 17.23
C LEU A 16 8.73 11.64 15.99
N GLY A 17 8.95 12.59 15.06
CA GLY A 17 9.74 12.32 13.86
C GLY A 17 9.16 11.21 13.00
N VAL A 18 7.83 11.01 13.05
CA VAL A 18 7.11 10.16 12.11
C VAL A 18 6.79 11.06 10.92
N PRO A 19 7.42 10.89 9.75
CA PRO A 19 7.08 11.68 8.57
C PRO A 19 5.60 11.48 8.23
N ASN A 20 5.01 12.40 7.47
CA ASN A 20 3.61 12.45 6.99
C ASN A 20 3.09 11.20 6.21
N PHE A 21 3.38 9.98 6.70
CA PHE A 21 3.12 8.68 6.06
C PHE A 21 1.66 8.22 6.11
N LEU A 22 0.77 8.99 6.76
CA LEU A 22 -0.66 8.66 6.92
C LEU A 22 -1.55 9.14 5.75
N LEU A 23 -0.97 9.44 4.59
CA LEU A 23 -1.69 9.93 3.40
C LEU A 23 -1.57 9.01 2.18
N ALA A 24 -0.97 7.82 2.30
CA ALA A 24 -1.09 6.79 1.28
C ALA A 24 -2.46 6.13 1.46
N GLY A 25 -3.41 6.41 0.57
CA GLY A 25 -4.75 5.84 0.63
C GLY A 25 -4.68 4.32 0.66
N GLU A 26 -5.45 3.68 1.54
CA GLU A 26 -5.55 2.22 1.57
C GLU A 26 -6.14 1.72 0.26
N VAL A 27 -5.40 0.86 -0.45
CA VAL A 27 -5.95 0.05 -1.55
C VAL A 27 -6.88 -1.00 -0.93
N THR A 28 -8.18 -0.92 -1.18
CA THR A 28 -9.18 -1.91 -0.72
C THR A 28 -9.59 -2.87 -1.83
N LYS A 29 -10.14 -4.04 -1.45
CA LYS A 29 -10.70 -5.01 -2.41
C LYS A 29 -11.83 -4.41 -3.26
N GLU A 30 -12.57 -3.44 -2.74
CA GLU A 30 -13.58 -2.73 -3.53
C GLU A 30 -12.93 -1.92 -4.65
N GLN A 31 -11.79 -1.26 -4.40
CA GLN A 31 -11.07 -0.54 -5.44
C GLN A 31 -10.55 -1.46 -6.56
N VAL A 32 -10.13 -2.70 -6.23
CA VAL A 32 -9.75 -3.69 -7.25
C VAL A 32 -10.89 -4.01 -8.21
N SER A 33 -12.14 -4.02 -7.72
CA SER A 33 -13.32 -4.25 -8.56
C SER A 33 -13.67 -3.02 -9.41
N GLU A 34 -13.43 -1.81 -8.89
CA GLU A 34 -13.64 -0.54 -9.58
C GLU A 34 -12.70 -0.40 -10.78
N TRP A 35 -11.41 -0.75 -10.61
CA TRP A 35 -10.42 -0.66 -11.68
C TRP A 35 -10.75 -1.52 -12.90
N LYS A 36 -11.34 -2.70 -12.69
CA LYS A 36 -11.75 -3.60 -13.79
C LYS A 36 -12.89 -3.03 -14.64
N MET A 37 -13.72 -2.17 -14.06
CA MET A 37 -14.84 -1.53 -14.76
C MET A 37 -14.38 -0.29 -15.52
N GLU A 38 -13.49 0.52 -14.94
CA GLU A 38 -13.01 1.78 -15.53
C GLU A 38 -12.14 1.57 -16.78
N THR A 39 -11.49 0.41 -16.86
CA THR A 39 -10.48 0.10 -17.88
C THR A 39 -11.03 -0.69 -19.07
N GLN A 40 -12.36 -0.89 -19.15
CA GLN A 40 -12.98 -1.53 -20.30
C GLN A 40 -12.78 -0.70 -21.57
N GLY A 41 -12.09 -1.27 -22.56
CA GLY A 41 -11.80 -0.63 -23.84
C GLY A 41 -10.45 0.08 -23.92
N TRP A 42 -9.59 -0.08 -22.91
CA TRP A 42 -8.20 0.36 -22.97
C TRP A 42 -7.42 -0.39 -24.05
N SER A 43 -6.42 0.28 -24.64
CA SER A 43 -5.52 -0.36 -25.60
C SER A 43 -4.50 -1.26 -24.90
N ILE A 44 -3.84 -2.12 -25.68
CA ILE A 44 -2.73 -2.95 -25.20
C ILE A 44 -1.64 -2.08 -24.56
N GLN A 45 -1.32 -0.94 -25.18
CA GLN A 45 -0.30 -0.01 -24.70
C GLN A 45 -0.71 0.66 -23.38
N ASP A 46 -2.00 0.99 -23.22
CA ASP A 46 -2.50 1.59 -21.97
C ASP A 46 -2.38 0.61 -20.81
N HIS A 47 -2.75 -0.66 -21.02
CA HIS A 47 -2.58 -1.70 -20.00
C HIS A 47 -1.11 -1.93 -19.62
N ILE A 48 -0.21 -1.96 -20.60
CA ILE A 48 1.23 -2.11 -20.35
C ILE A 48 1.78 -0.90 -19.59
N ALA A 49 1.41 0.32 -20.00
CA ALA A 49 1.86 1.54 -19.33
C ALA A 49 1.38 1.61 -17.87
N ALA A 50 0.12 1.22 -17.62
CA ALA A 50 -0.42 1.15 -16.27
C ALA A 50 0.30 0.10 -15.41
N ALA A 51 0.57 -1.08 -15.96
CA ALA A 51 1.32 -2.12 -15.27
C ALA A 51 2.71 -1.62 -14.82
N TYR A 52 3.45 -0.93 -15.69
CA TYR A 52 4.75 -0.35 -15.32
C TYR A 52 4.64 0.75 -14.27
N SER A 53 3.61 1.60 -14.34
CA SER A 53 3.37 2.60 -13.30
C SER A 53 3.06 1.97 -11.95
N ASP A 54 2.29 0.88 -11.94
CA ASP A 54 1.98 0.14 -10.70
C ASP A 54 3.24 -0.59 -10.16
N GLU A 55 4.14 -1.08 -11.03
CA GLU A 55 5.43 -1.67 -10.62
C GLU A 55 6.33 -0.66 -9.89
N GLU A 56 6.35 0.61 -10.32
CA GLU A 56 7.07 1.68 -9.60
C GLU A 56 6.49 1.90 -8.19
N GLU A 57 5.18 1.81 -8.04
CA GLU A 57 4.51 1.92 -6.74
C GLU A 57 4.83 0.71 -5.84
N VAL A 58 4.82 -0.51 -6.39
CA VAL A 58 5.25 -1.72 -5.67
C VAL A 58 6.67 -1.55 -5.15
N GLN A 59 7.61 -1.08 -5.97
CA GLN A 59 9.00 -0.87 -5.54
C GLN A 59 9.10 0.12 -4.36
N SER A 60 8.31 1.19 -4.39
CA SER A 60 8.21 2.16 -3.30
C SER A 60 7.64 1.55 -2.02
N LEU A 61 6.65 0.66 -2.13
CA LEU A 61 6.09 -0.07 -0.99
C LEU A 61 7.11 -1.04 -0.39
N GLU A 62 7.82 -1.81 -1.20
CA GLU A 62 8.88 -2.72 -0.77
C GLU A 62 9.95 -1.99 0.05
N ASP A 63 10.42 -0.84 -0.44
CA ASP A 63 11.41 -0.01 0.28
C ASP A 63 10.90 0.44 1.65
N ARG A 64 9.61 0.82 1.72
CA ARG A 64 8.96 1.24 2.96
C ARG A 64 8.81 0.07 3.94
N ILE A 65 8.38 -1.11 3.48
CA ILE A 65 8.28 -2.33 4.29
C ILE A 65 9.67 -2.68 4.84
N GLN A 66 10.70 -2.73 3.99
CA GLN A 66 12.07 -2.99 4.43
C GLN A 66 12.56 -1.98 5.49
N HIS A 67 12.21 -0.71 5.35
CA HIS A 67 12.55 0.31 6.35
C HIS A 67 11.82 0.07 7.68
N LEU A 68 10.53 -0.27 7.66
CA LEU A 68 9.77 -0.62 8.87
C LEU A 68 10.35 -1.87 9.55
N ASP A 69 10.68 -2.90 8.80
CA ASP A 69 11.30 -4.12 9.30
C ASP A 69 12.63 -3.87 10.01
N LYS A 70 13.47 -2.99 9.45
CA LYS A 70 14.72 -2.59 10.10
C LYS A 70 14.45 -1.89 11.44
N ARG A 71 13.39 -1.08 11.53
CA ARG A 71 13.01 -0.40 12.79
C ARG A 71 12.41 -1.37 13.80
N ILE A 72 11.55 -2.29 13.36
CA ILE A 72 10.95 -3.33 14.21
C ILE A 72 12.05 -4.19 14.83
N ARG A 73 12.99 -4.68 14.02
CA ARG A 73 14.15 -5.47 14.50
C ARG A 73 14.96 -4.76 15.56
N LYS A 74 15.26 -3.46 15.38
CA LYS A 74 15.97 -2.65 16.39
C LYS A 74 15.22 -2.58 17.73
N LEU A 75 13.89 -2.50 17.70
CA LEU A 75 13.06 -2.48 18.91
C LEU A 75 12.93 -3.87 19.55
N GLU A 76 13.02 -4.94 18.77
CA GLU A 76 13.07 -6.33 19.27
C GLU A 76 14.39 -6.65 19.94
N GLU A 77 15.51 -6.22 19.36
CA GLU A 77 16.85 -6.36 19.95
C GLU A 77 17.04 -5.53 21.22
N LYS A 78 16.32 -4.40 21.32
CA LYS A 78 16.45 -3.45 22.44
C LYS A 78 15.09 -3.11 23.04
N PRO A 79 14.46 -4.04 23.78
CA PRO A 79 13.10 -3.88 24.30
C PRO A 79 12.93 -2.68 25.24
N TYR A 80 14.01 -2.22 25.88
CA TYR A 80 13.96 -1.07 26.79
C TYR A 80 13.68 0.26 26.08
N PHE A 81 13.85 0.36 24.76
CA PHE A 81 13.42 1.53 23.98
C PHE A 81 11.91 1.55 23.71
N ASP A 82 11.22 0.41 23.87
CA ASP A 82 9.77 0.31 23.81
C ASP A 82 9.27 -0.72 24.84
N PRO A 83 9.34 -0.41 26.16
CA PRO A 83 9.05 -1.39 27.21
C PRO A 83 7.62 -1.92 27.17
N LYS A 84 6.69 -1.11 26.66
CA LYS A 84 5.27 -1.46 26.52
C LYS A 84 4.96 -2.13 25.18
N GLY A 85 5.90 -2.13 24.24
CA GLY A 85 5.71 -2.71 22.91
C GLY A 85 4.72 -1.96 22.02
N PHE A 86 4.34 -0.73 22.36
CA PHE A 86 3.34 0.01 21.61
C PHE A 86 3.87 0.42 20.25
N THR A 87 5.08 0.99 20.20
CA THR A 87 5.70 1.41 18.94
C THR A 87 5.95 0.21 18.05
N ARG A 88 6.49 -0.89 18.58
CA ARG A 88 6.71 -2.12 17.83
C ARG A 88 5.41 -2.67 17.27
N SER A 89 4.34 -2.71 18.07
CA SER A 89 3.03 -3.21 17.61
C SER A 89 2.44 -2.33 16.52
N SER A 90 2.52 -1.00 16.65
CA SER A 90 2.04 -0.07 15.61
C SER A 90 2.84 -0.18 14.31
N LEU A 91 4.16 -0.35 14.39
CA LEU A 91 5.00 -0.55 13.20
C LEU A 91 4.69 -1.88 12.50
N LYS A 92 4.45 -2.96 13.26
CA LYS A 92 4.04 -4.26 12.70
C LYS A 92 2.69 -4.18 12.00
N LEU A 93 1.71 -3.49 12.60
CA LEU A 93 0.42 -3.26 11.96
C LEU A 93 0.59 -2.50 10.65
N LEU A 94 1.37 -1.42 10.65
CA LEU A 94 1.63 -0.65 9.44
C LEU A 94 2.35 -1.49 8.37
N SER A 95 3.34 -2.31 8.73
CA SER A 95 4.02 -3.21 7.78
C SER A 95 3.02 -4.15 7.13
N SER A 96 2.18 -4.82 7.94
CA SER A 96 1.15 -5.72 7.44
C SER A 96 0.14 -5.04 6.51
N THR A 97 -0.22 -3.78 6.78
CA THR A 97 -1.07 -3.01 5.87
C THR A 97 -0.38 -2.73 4.54
N LEU A 98 0.91 -2.36 4.55
CA LEU A 98 1.66 -2.11 3.31
C LEU A 98 1.88 -3.41 2.51
N GLU A 99 2.12 -4.53 3.17
CA GLU A 99 2.23 -5.85 2.53
C GLU A 99 0.93 -6.26 1.82
N GLU A 100 -0.24 -5.97 2.41
CA GLU A 100 -1.53 -6.23 1.74
C GLU A 100 -1.71 -5.29 0.53
N GLN A 101 -1.32 -4.01 0.64
CA GLN A 101 -1.36 -3.08 -0.50
C GLN A 101 -0.46 -3.53 -1.65
N GLU A 102 0.78 -3.92 -1.34
CA GLU A 102 1.76 -4.45 -2.29
C GLU A 102 1.19 -5.68 -3.01
N LYS A 103 0.56 -6.60 -2.26
CA LYS A 103 -0.09 -7.78 -2.83
C LYS A 103 -1.22 -7.40 -3.79
N LEU A 104 -2.10 -6.46 -3.41
CA LEU A 104 -3.22 -6.04 -4.27
C LEU A 104 -2.72 -5.35 -5.55
N LEU A 105 -1.65 -4.56 -5.47
CA LEU A 105 -1.02 -3.97 -6.65
C LEU A 105 -0.39 -5.03 -7.56
N ASN A 106 0.29 -6.03 -6.99
CA ASN A 106 0.81 -7.16 -7.78
C ASN A 106 -0.32 -7.93 -8.49
N GLU A 107 -1.46 -8.14 -7.84
CA GLU A 107 -2.65 -8.74 -8.47
C GLU A 107 -3.18 -7.85 -9.62
N LYS A 108 -3.16 -6.53 -9.46
CA LYS A 108 -3.57 -5.55 -10.48
C LYS A 108 -2.61 -5.55 -11.68
N ILE A 109 -1.30 -5.56 -11.45
CA ILE A 109 -0.26 -5.66 -12.49
C ILE A 109 -0.47 -6.92 -13.32
N ALA A 110 -0.62 -8.07 -12.67
CA ALA A 110 -0.88 -9.34 -13.34
C ALA A 110 -2.16 -9.29 -14.19
N TRP A 111 -3.21 -8.64 -13.67
CA TRP A 111 -4.45 -8.43 -14.41
C TRP A 111 -4.24 -7.56 -15.66
N HIS A 112 -3.49 -6.46 -15.57
CA HIS A 112 -3.17 -5.60 -16.72
C HIS A 112 -2.43 -6.36 -17.82
N PHE A 113 -1.40 -7.14 -17.48
CA PHE A 113 -0.68 -7.96 -18.47
C PHE A 113 -1.59 -9.01 -19.11
N GLN A 114 -2.48 -9.64 -18.32
CA GLN A 114 -3.44 -10.59 -18.85
C GLN A 114 -4.40 -9.94 -19.87
N GLN A 115 -4.89 -8.72 -19.61
CA GLN A 115 -5.74 -8.00 -20.57
C GLN A 115 -4.98 -7.64 -21.85
N ALA A 116 -3.74 -7.16 -21.72
CA ALA A 116 -2.89 -6.86 -22.87
C ALA A 116 -2.67 -8.09 -23.76
N ASP A 117 -2.45 -9.27 -23.18
CA ASP A 117 -2.29 -10.51 -23.94
C ASP A 117 -3.60 -11.00 -24.57
N GLN A 118 -4.74 -10.83 -23.89
CA GLN A 118 -6.06 -11.15 -24.45
C GLN A 118 -6.38 -10.28 -25.68
N ALA A 119 -6.07 -8.99 -25.61
CA ALA A 119 -6.31 -8.07 -26.73
C ALA A 119 -5.44 -8.40 -27.96
N LYS A 120 -4.20 -8.87 -27.78
CA LYS A 120 -3.34 -9.33 -28.89
C LYS A 120 -3.92 -10.50 -29.67
N LEU A 121 -4.72 -11.36 -29.03
CA LEU A 121 -5.32 -12.53 -29.68
C LEU A 121 -6.55 -12.19 -30.53
N THR A 122 -7.10 -10.98 -30.34
CA THR A 122 -8.30 -10.52 -31.06
C THR A 122 -7.98 -9.64 -32.27
N GLU A 123 -6.72 -9.24 -32.44
CA GLU A 123 -6.20 -8.54 -33.62
C GLU A 123 -5.73 -9.53 -34.70
#